data_AF-A0A960NNE6-F1
#
_entry.id   AF-A0A960NNE6-F1
#
_cell.length_a   1.000
_cell.length_b   1.000
_cell.length_c   1.000
_cell.angle_alpha   90.00
_cell.angle_beta   90.00
_cell.angle_gamma   90.00
#
_symmetry.space_group_name_H-M   'P 1'
#
loop_
_entity.id
_entity.type
_entity.pdbx_description
1 polymer ?
#
loop_
_entity_poly.entity_id
_entity_poly.type
_entity_poly.pdbx_seq_one_letter_code
_entity_poly.pdbx_strand_id
1 'polypeptide(L)'
;MRNVYLITALAVVLVVSIFGFRGTKFSHPPMDVFPEWAFPAMRHQSKVKPQTESKFFADGRSDRPLPAGVVPANFGPLGEPLQTDSHLITGKMADGTFARGFPDAVDVNRQFLEHGRERYSIYCAPCHGALGDGNGITKQYGMGATPTYHDDRLRTMAEGEILNTILHGKGNMLSYADKLTVEDRWAVIAYVRALQRAHNGTVADVPAAHKSELGIQ
;
A
#
# COMPACT_ATOMS: atom_id res chain seq x y z
N MET A 1 1.42 22.61 64.14
CA MET A 1 2.11 22.65 62.82
C MET A 1 2.89 21.36 62.54
N ARG A 2 3.96 21.03 63.30
CA ARG A 2 4.79 19.82 63.08
C ARG A 2 4.01 18.49 63.01
N ASN A 3 3.08 18.26 63.94
CA ASN A 3 2.33 17.01 64.01
C ASN A 3 1.31 16.88 62.86
N VAL A 4 0.81 18.00 62.33
CA VAL A 4 -0.11 17.99 61.18
C VAL A 4 0.61 17.47 59.95
N TYR A 5 1.84 17.94 59.69
CA TYR A 5 2.67 17.46 58.58
C TYR A 5 3.06 15.97 58.70
N LEU A 6 3.33 15.50 59.92
CA LEU A 6 3.62 14.07 60.17
C LEU A 6 2.40 13.19 59.93
N ILE A 7 1.22 13.63 60.36
CA ILE A 7 -0.03 12.90 60.16
C ILE A 7 -0.40 12.86 58.67
N THR A 8 -0.27 13.96 57.93
CA THR A 8 -0.52 13.95 56.47
C THR A 8 0.49 13.11 55.71
N ALA A 9 1.77 13.15 56.07
CA ALA A 9 2.78 12.30 55.44
C ALA A 9 2.48 10.80 55.65
N LEU A 10 2.12 10.40 56.88
CA LEU A 10 1.73 9.02 57.18
C LEU A 10 0.44 8.61 56.43
N ALA A 11 -0.55 9.50 56.34
CA ALA A 11 -1.76 9.23 55.58
C ALA A 11 -1.49 9.03 54.08
N VAL A 12 -0.61 9.84 53.47
CA VAL A 12 -0.22 9.68 52.06
C VAL A 12 0.51 8.35 51.85
N VAL A 13 1.46 8.00 52.74
CA VAL A 13 2.18 6.72 52.65
C VAL A 13 1.22 5.53 52.80
N LEU A 14 0.27 5.61 53.74
CA LEU A 14 -0.76 4.58 53.94
C LEU A 14 -1.62 4.40 52.68
N VAL A 15 -2.08 5.50 52.08
CA VAL A 15 -2.91 5.47 50.87
C VAL A 15 -2.15 4.88 49.68
N VAL A 16 -0.91 5.31 49.45
CA VAL A 16 -0.09 4.78 48.35
C VAL A 16 0.26 3.30 48.57
N SER A 17 0.48 2.89 49.82
CA SER A 17 0.75 1.48 50.17
C SER A 17 -0.46 0.57 49.95
N ILE A 18 -1.65 1.00 50.38
CA ILE A 18 -2.89 0.20 50.25
C ILE A 18 -3.37 0.13 48.80
N PHE A 19 -3.36 1.25 48.08
CA PHE A 19 -3.92 1.31 46.73
C PHE A 19 -2.90 1.05 45.62
N GLY A 20 -1.60 1.04 45.95
CA GLY A 20 -0.51 0.86 45.02
C GLY A 20 -0.45 1.92 43.91
N PHE A 21 0.46 1.74 42.97
CA PHE A 21 0.44 2.48 41.71
C PHE A 21 -0.58 1.81 40.78
N ARG A 22 -1.70 2.51 40.50
CA ARG A 22 -2.72 2.04 39.56
C ARG A 22 -2.20 2.11 38.13
N GLY A 23 -2.36 1.02 37.37
CA GLY A 23 -1.97 0.93 35.95
C GLY A 23 -0.90 -0.12 35.69
N THR A 24 -1.24 -1.40 35.84
CA THR A 24 -0.37 -2.51 35.41
C THR A 24 -0.51 -2.73 33.91
N LYS A 25 0.58 -3.11 33.23
CA LYS A 25 0.49 -3.60 31.86
C LYS A 25 -0.12 -5.00 31.90
N PHE A 26 -1.14 -5.24 31.09
CA PHE A 26 -1.77 -6.55 30.94
C PHE A 26 -1.37 -7.17 29.59
N SER A 27 -1.22 -8.50 29.56
CA SER A 27 -1.02 -9.29 28.33
C SER A 27 -2.34 -9.72 27.68
N HIS A 28 -3.44 -9.68 28.43
CA HIS A 28 -4.78 -9.99 27.96
C HIS A 28 -5.56 -8.73 27.60
N PRO A 29 -6.60 -8.84 26.76
CA PRO A 29 -7.52 -7.74 26.53
C PRO A 29 -8.01 -7.14 27.86
N PRO A 30 -8.14 -5.81 27.96
CA PRO A 30 -8.65 -5.17 29.16
C PRO A 30 -9.99 -5.76 29.59
N MET A 31 -10.22 -5.83 30.90
CA MET A 31 -11.50 -6.29 31.43
C MET A 31 -12.63 -5.39 30.96
N ASP A 32 -13.66 -5.99 30.37
CA ASP A 32 -14.88 -5.28 30.00
C ASP A 32 -15.82 -5.22 31.21
N VAL A 33 -15.85 -4.05 31.86
CA VAL A 33 -16.71 -3.78 33.03
C VAL A 33 -18.18 -3.63 32.64
N PHE A 34 -18.49 -3.51 31.35
CA PHE A 34 -19.83 -3.52 30.80
C PHE A 34 -19.98 -4.66 29.79
N PRO A 35 -19.90 -5.92 30.26
CA PRO A 35 -19.90 -7.05 29.34
C PRO A 35 -21.26 -7.14 28.64
N GLU A 36 -21.24 -7.51 27.36
CA GLU A 36 -22.45 -7.53 26.51
C GLU A 36 -23.61 -8.38 27.07
N TRP A 37 -23.31 -9.42 27.86
CA TRP A 37 -24.33 -10.25 28.51
C TRP A 37 -25.08 -9.52 29.65
N ALA A 38 -24.47 -8.49 30.26
CA ALA A 38 -25.04 -7.71 31.35
C ALA A 38 -25.49 -6.30 30.90
N PHE A 39 -24.79 -5.72 29.93
CA PHE A 39 -25.07 -4.39 29.38
C PHE A 39 -24.94 -4.44 27.86
N PRO A 40 -26.05 -4.59 27.10
CA PRO A 40 -26.02 -4.65 25.65
C PRO A 40 -25.59 -3.29 25.08
N ALA A 41 -24.28 -3.06 24.98
CA ALA A 41 -23.68 -1.76 24.70
C ALA A 41 -23.37 -1.55 23.21
N MET A 42 -23.87 -2.45 22.35
CA MET A 42 -23.68 -2.43 20.89
C MET A 42 -22.20 -2.42 20.45
N ARG A 43 -21.27 -2.86 21.31
CA ARG A 43 -19.84 -3.01 20.96
C ARG A 43 -19.67 -4.20 20.02
N HIS A 44 -20.34 -5.30 20.34
CA HIS A 44 -20.45 -6.50 19.50
C HIS A 44 -21.87 -6.62 18.97
N GLN A 45 -22.05 -6.27 17.70
CA GLN A 45 -23.35 -6.30 17.03
C GLN A 45 -23.52 -7.60 16.26
N SER A 46 -24.76 -8.06 16.11
CA SER A 46 -25.12 -9.26 15.32
C SER A 46 -24.98 -9.08 13.80
N LYS A 47 -24.53 -7.90 13.35
CA LYS A 47 -24.21 -7.66 11.94
C LYS A 47 -22.79 -8.10 11.62
N VAL A 48 -22.63 -8.69 10.45
CA VAL A 48 -21.34 -9.09 9.92
C VAL A 48 -20.57 -7.83 9.46
N LYS A 49 -19.34 -7.66 9.94
CA LYS A 49 -18.45 -6.57 9.51
C LYS A 49 -17.40 -7.12 8.52
N PRO A 50 -16.71 -6.26 7.75
CA PRO A 50 -15.57 -6.70 6.94
C PRO A 50 -14.49 -7.35 7.81
N GLN A 51 -13.87 -8.41 7.31
CA GLN A 51 -12.76 -9.12 7.97
C GLN A 51 -13.10 -9.65 9.38
N THR A 52 -14.33 -10.10 9.60
CA THR A 52 -14.73 -10.76 10.86
C THR A 52 -14.80 -12.28 10.74
N GLU A 53 -14.67 -12.95 11.88
CA GLU A 53 -14.93 -14.38 11.96
C GLU A 53 -16.41 -14.69 11.70
N SER A 54 -16.68 -15.78 10.99
CA SER A 54 -18.02 -16.34 10.81
C SER A 54 -18.04 -17.79 11.26
N LYS A 55 -18.98 -18.13 12.16
CA LYS A 55 -19.23 -19.52 12.58
C LYS A 55 -20.10 -20.31 11.60
N PHE A 56 -20.64 -19.65 10.58
CA PHE A 56 -21.54 -20.26 9.61
C PHE A 56 -20.78 -20.93 8.46
N PHE A 57 -19.67 -20.33 7.99
CA PHE A 57 -18.88 -20.85 6.88
C PHE A 57 -17.73 -21.72 7.37
N ALA A 58 -17.41 -22.79 6.63
CA ALA A 58 -16.38 -23.75 6.99
C ALA A 58 -14.96 -23.15 7.07
N ASP A 59 -14.70 -22.05 6.35
CA ASP A 59 -13.41 -21.36 6.33
C ASP A 59 -13.28 -20.26 7.40
N GLY A 60 -14.32 -20.09 8.24
CA GLY A 60 -14.32 -19.12 9.33
C GLY A 60 -14.40 -17.65 8.88
N ARG A 61 -14.53 -17.36 7.59
CA ARG A 61 -14.49 -15.99 7.05
C ARG A 61 -15.89 -15.43 6.85
N SER A 62 -16.12 -14.19 7.28
CA SER A 62 -17.31 -13.45 6.85
C SER A 62 -17.26 -13.04 5.37
N ASP A 63 -16.09 -12.60 4.91
CA ASP A 63 -15.89 -12.13 3.55
C ASP A 63 -15.93 -13.31 2.57
N ARG A 64 -16.88 -13.28 1.62
CA ARG A 64 -17.05 -14.32 0.60
C ARG A 64 -16.32 -13.93 -0.69
N PRO A 65 -15.60 -14.86 -1.34
CA PRO A 65 -15.08 -14.62 -2.67
C PRO A 65 -16.23 -14.40 -3.64
N LEU A 66 -16.00 -13.53 -4.62
CA LEU A 66 -16.96 -13.31 -5.71
C LEU A 66 -17.04 -14.58 -6.58
N PRO A 67 -18.24 -15.00 -7.02
CA PRO A 67 -18.38 -16.04 -8.03
C PRO A 67 -17.63 -15.68 -9.32
N ALA A 68 -17.09 -16.67 -10.01
CA ALA A 68 -16.36 -16.46 -11.26
C ALA A 68 -17.27 -15.84 -12.35
N GLY A 69 -16.72 -14.90 -13.11
CA GLY A 69 -17.43 -14.25 -14.23
C GLY A 69 -18.39 -13.12 -13.83
N VAL A 70 -18.51 -12.79 -12.54
CA VAL A 70 -19.33 -11.65 -12.11
C VAL A 70 -18.64 -10.33 -12.46
N VAL A 71 -19.36 -9.48 -13.18
CA VAL A 71 -18.92 -8.11 -13.51
C VAL A 71 -19.66 -7.14 -12.58
N PRO A 72 -18.93 -6.31 -11.80
CA PRO A 72 -19.56 -5.30 -10.96
C PRO A 72 -20.18 -4.19 -11.82
N ALA A 73 -21.33 -3.65 -11.40
CA ALA A 73 -22.04 -2.61 -12.14
C ALA A 73 -21.23 -1.29 -12.25
N ASN A 74 -20.44 -0.95 -11.21
CA ASN A 74 -19.71 0.31 -11.12
C ASN A 74 -18.23 0.07 -10.81
N PHE A 75 -17.31 0.47 -11.70
CA PHE A 75 -15.89 0.65 -11.39
C PHE A 75 -15.39 1.94 -12.04
N GLY A 76 -15.62 3.05 -11.35
CA GLY A 76 -15.09 4.37 -11.68
C GLY A 76 -15.60 5.40 -10.66
N PRO A 77 -14.85 6.48 -10.37
CA PRO A 77 -15.24 7.52 -9.42
C PRO A 77 -16.55 8.26 -9.78
N LEU A 78 -17.16 7.98 -10.94
CA LEU A 78 -18.36 8.62 -11.46
C LEU A 78 -19.54 7.67 -11.73
N GLY A 79 -19.47 6.39 -11.35
CA GLY A 79 -20.59 5.47 -11.55
C GLY A 79 -20.85 5.07 -13.01
N GLU A 80 -19.81 5.14 -13.86
CA GLU A 80 -19.92 4.73 -15.25
C GLU A 80 -19.90 3.19 -15.39
N PRO A 81 -20.82 2.63 -16.19
CA PRO A 81 -20.84 1.22 -16.53
C PRO A 81 -19.83 0.94 -17.66
N LEU A 82 -19.09 -0.15 -17.55
CA LEU A 82 -18.13 -0.71 -18.51
C LEU A 82 -16.71 -0.12 -18.55
N GLN A 83 -15.75 -1.02 -18.32
CA GLN A 83 -14.35 -0.91 -18.70
C GLN A 83 -14.23 -0.86 -20.24
N THR A 84 -14.55 0.28 -20.86
CA THR A 84 -14.51 0.46 -22.31
C THR A 84 -13.10 0.72 -22.84
N ASP A 85 -12.24 1.33 -22.01
CA ASP A 85 -10.85 1.58 -22.36
C ASP A 85 -9.97 0.37 -22.04
N SER A 86 -9.72 -0.45 -23.06
CA SER A 86 -8.84 -1.62 -22.97
C SER A 86 -7.39 -1.25 -22.65
N HIS A 87 -6.92 -0.09 -23.13
CA HIS A 87 -5.56 0.40 -22.87
C HIS A 87 -5.43 0.73 -21.39
N LEU A 88 -6.34 1.53 -20.82
CA LEU A 88 -6.33 1.90 -19.40
C LEU A 88 -6.43 0.69 -18.46
N ILE A 89 -7.29 -0.28 -18.77
CA ILE A 89 -7.61 -1.35 -17.84
C ILE A 89 -6.65 -2.54 -17.96
N THR A 90 -6.33 -2.95 -19.19
CA THR A 90 -5.55 -4.17 -19.45
C THR A 90 -4.16 -3.88 -20.01
N GLY A 91 -3.91 -2.65 -20.46
CA GLY A 91 -2.65 -2.28 -21.11
C GLY A 91 -2.54 -2.81 -22.54
N LYS A 92 -3.65 -3.22 -23.16
CA LYS A 92 -3.67 -3.78 -24.50
C LYS A 92 -4.36 -2.84 -25.49
N MET A 93 -3.88 -2.86 -26.72
CA MET A 93 -4.52 -2.23 -27.86
C MET A 93 -5.67 -3.11 -28.37
N ALA A 94 -6.50 -2.57 -29.28
CA ALA A 94 -7.64 -3.30 -29.86
C ALA A 94 -7.25 -4.61 -30.58
N ASP A 95 -6.01 -4.72 -31.05
CA ASP A 95 -5.45 -5.92 -31.69
C ASP A 95 -4.94 -6.98 -30.68
N GLY A 96 -5.01 -6.69 -29.37
CA GLY A 96 -4.54 -7.55 -28.29
C GLY A 96 -3.05 -7.45 -27.97
N THR A 97 -2.29 -6.62 -28.69
CA THR A 97 -0.89 -6.35 -28.39
C THR A 97 -0.73 -5.42 -27.19
N PHE A 98 0.40 -5.49 -26.49
CA PHE A 98 0.67 -4.58 -25.37
C PHE A 98 0.93 -3.15 -25.88
N ALA A 99 0.16 -2.21 -25.36
CA ALA A 99 0.26 -0.80 -25.70
C ALA A 99 1.58 -0.21 -25.18
N ARG A 100 2.24 0.57 -26.04
CA ARG A 100 3.37 1.42 -25.67
C ARG A 100 2.88 2.84 -25.46
N GLY A 101 3.29 3.46 -24.36
CA GLY A 101 2.83 4.76 -23.90
C GLY A 101 1.70 4.68 -22.87
N PHE A 102 1.33 5.85 -22.36
CA PHE A 102 0.25 6.03 -21.40
C PHE A 102 -1.08 6.22 -22.12
N PRO A 103 -2.21 5.76 -21.54
CA PRO A 103 -3.54 5.99 -22.10
C PRO A 103 -3.92 7.47 -22.02
N ASP A 104 -4.76 7.94 -22.94
CA ASP A 104 -5.16 9.36 -23.04
C ASP A 104 -5.84 9.91 -21.77
N ALA A 105 -6.47 9.03 -20.99
CA ALA A 105 -7.10 9.37 -19.72
C ALA A 105 -6.10 9.70 -18.59
N VAL A 106 -4.80 9.39 -18.76
CA VAL A 106 -3.77 9.58 -17.74
C VAL A 106 -2.92 10.80 -18.06
N ASP A 107 -3.05 11.84 -17.25
CA ASP A 107 -2.19 13.03 -17.31
C ASP A 107 -0.90 12.83 -16.50
N VAL A 108 0.23 12.64 -17.19
CA VAL A 108 1.54 12.42 -16.56
C VAL A 108 2.17 13.77 -16.18
N ASN A 109 1.71 14.32 -15.05
CA ASN A 109 2.27 15.54 -14.47
C ASN A 109 3.13 15.24 -13.22
N ARG A 110 3.71 16.30 -12.62
CA ARG A 110 4.58 16.15 -11.43
C ARG A 110 3.86 15.52 -10.24
N GLN A 111 2.61 15.89 -9.99
CA GLN A 111 1.83 15.34 -8.88
C GLN A 111 1.58 13.83 -9.10
N PHE A 112 1.28 13.44 -10.34
CA PHE A 112 1.10 12.04 -10.72
C PHE A 112 2.38 11.22 -10.52
N LEU A 113 3.54 11.78 -10.86
CA LEU A 113 4.84 11.14 -10.60
C LEU A 113 5.17 11.01 -9.11
N GLU A 114 4.84 12.02 -8.29
CA GLU A 114 5.02 11.94 -6.83
C GLU A 114 4.10 10.90 -6.19
N HIS A 115 2.85 10.80 -6.66
CA HIS A 115 1.93 9.75 -6.28
C HIS A 115 2.47 8.35 -6.66
N GLY A 116 2.99 8.23 -7.89
CA GLY A 116 3.68 7.03 -8.36
C GLY A 116 4.88 6.65 -7.50
N ARG A 117 5.68 7.64 -7.08
CA ARG A 117 6.81 7.44 -6.15
C ARG A 117 6.35 6.89 -4.81
N GLU A 118 5.28 7.45 -4.23
CA GLU A 118 4.72 6.99 -2.97
C GLU A 118 4.27 5.53 -3.07
N ARG A 119 3.45 5.21 -4.08
CA ARG A 119 2.95 3.86 -4.31
C ARG A 119 4.08 2.86 -4.59
N TYR A 120 5.07 3.26 -5.39
CA TYR A 120 6.27 2.46 -5.63
C TYR A 120 7.03 2.17 -4.34
N SER A 121 7.23 3.18 -3.50
CA SER A 121 7.96 3.05 -2.23
C SER A 121 7.28 2.09 -1.26
N ILE A 122 5.94 2.06 -1.26
CA ILE A 122 5.14 1.17 -0.40
C ILE A 122 5.15 -0.27 -0.92
N TYR A 123 4.90 -0.48 -2.22
CA TYR A 123 4.56 -1.81 -2.75
C TYR A 123 5.70 -2.49 -3.52
N CYS A 124 6.58 -1.73 -4.15
CA CYS A 124 7.56 -2.24 -5.13
C CYS A 124 9.00 -2.18 -4.61
N ALA A 125 9.38 -1.08 -3.95
CA ALA A 125 10.74 -0.86 -3.44
C ALA A 125 11.27 -1.94 -2.47
N PRO A 126 10.45 -2.60 -1.62
CA PRO A 126 10.95 -3.69 -0.77
C PRO A 126 11.61 -4.85 -1.53
N CYS A 127 11.20 -5.07 -2.79
CA CYS A 127 11.78 -6.09 -3.67
C CYS A 127 12.70 -5.49 -4.72
N HIS A 128 12.26 -4.43 -5.41
CA HIS A 128 12.98 -3.85 -6.54
C HIS A 128 14.03 -2.79 -6.17
N GLY A 129 14.11 -2.39 -4.90
CA GLY A 129 15.03 -1.37 -4.42
C GLY A 129 14.53 0.05 -4.67
N ALA A 130 15.01 1.03 -3.90
CA ALA A 130 14.64 2.43 -4.06
C ALA A 130 15.06 3.00 -5.43
N LEU A 131 16.16 2.48 -5.99
CA LEU A 131 16.70 2.88 -7.28
C LEU A 131 16.21 2.00 -8.45
N GLY A 132 15.40 0.98 -8.19
CA GLY A 132 14.99 0.02 -9.22
C GLY A 132 16.11 -0.92 -9.67
N ASP A 133 17.14 -1.12 -8.84
CA ASP A 133 18.32 -1.93 -9.12
C ASP A 133 18.17 -3.42 -8.76
N GLY A 134 16.99 -3.82 -8.26
CA GLY A 134 16.72 -5.18 -7.81
C GLY A 134 17.35 -5.52 -6.45
N ASN A 135 17.89 -4.52 -5.74
CA ASN A 135 18.52 -4.70 -4.42
C ASN A 135 17.61 -4.23 -3.27
N GLY A 136 16.34 -4.62 -3.32
CA GLY A 136 15.41 -4.37 -2.21
C GLY A 136 15.80 -5.14 -0.93
N ILE A 137 15.25 -4.70 0.21
CA ILE A 137 15.54 -5.30 1.53
C ILE A 137 15.26 -6.81 1.57
N THR A 138 14.27 -7.29 0.81
CA THR A 138 13.91 -8.71 0.71
C THR A 138 15.01 -9.59 0.14
N LYS A 139 15.97 -9.03 -0.61
CA LYS A 139 17.15 -9.76 -1.11
C LYS A 139 17.98 -10.37 0.03
N GLN A 140 18.06 -9.69 1.17
CA GLN A 140 18.74 -10.20 2.38
C GLN A 140 18.06 -11.44 2.97
N TYR A 141 16.80 -11.67 2.62
CA TYR A 141 15.98 -12.80 3.08
C TYR A 141 15.81 -13.89 2.01
N GLY A 142 16.66 -13.88 0.97
CA GLY A 142 16.69 -14.92 -0.07
C GLY A 142 15.85 -14.63 -1.32
N MET A 143 15.17 -13.48 -1.40
CA MET A 143 14.45 -13.05 -2.61
C MET A 143 15.39 -12.34 -3.60
N GLY A 144 16.45 -13.02 -4.03
CA GLY A 144 17.55 -12.43 -4.81
C GLY A 144 17.35 -12.38 -6.33
N ALA A 145 16.27 -12.96 -6.86
CA ALA A 145 16.02 -13.07 -8.30
C ALA A 145 15.25 -11.87 -8.89
N THR A 146 15.08 -10.78 -8.14
CA THR A 146 14.39 -9.58 -8.61
C THR A 146 15.23 -8.87 -9.67
N PRO A 147 14.73 -8.68 -10.90
CA PRO A 147 15.49 -8.03 -11.96
C PRO A 147 15.62 -6.53 -11.71
N THR A 148 16.71 -5.94 -12.22
CA THR A 148 16.85 -4.48 -12.26
C THR A 148 16.04 -3.89 -13.40
N TYR A 149 15.32 -2.79 -13.14
CA TYR A 149 14.63 -2.04 -14.20
C TYR A 149 15.58 -1.40 -15.21
N HIS A 150 16.87 -1.35 -14.91
CA HIS A 150 17.91 -0.77 -15.77
C HIS A 150 18.38 -1.70 -16.88
N ASP A 151 17.91 -2.96 -16.89
CA ASP A 151 18.14 -3.86 -18.02
C ASP A 151 17.44 -3.33 -19.28
N ASP A 152 18.12 -3.33 -20.42
CA ASP A 152 17.56 -2.85 -21.69
C ASP A 152 16.30 -3.61 -22.12
N ARG A 153 16.22 -4.90 -21.75
CA ARG A 153 15.01 -5.72 -21.93
C ARG A 153 13.79 -5.13 -21.22
N LEU A 154 13.96 -4.58 -20.02
CA LEU A 154 12.87 -3.97 -19.25
C LEU A 154 12.63 -2.49 -19.62
N ARG A 155 13.65 -1.80 -20.13
CA ARG A 155 13.48 -0.45 -20.69
C ARG A 155 12.66 -0.47 -21.97
N THR A 156 12.89 -1.46 -22.83
CA THR A 156 12.20 -1.59 -24.14
C THR A 156 10.83 -2.28 -24.07
N MET A 157 10.53 -2.95 -22.96
CA MET A 157 9.22 -3.54 -22.66
C MET A 157 8.11 -2.48 -22.79
N ALA A 158 6.95 -2.82 -23.32
CA ALA A 158 5.83 -1.90 -23.44
C ALA A 158 5.19 -1.63 -22.06
N GLU A 159 4.70 -0.41 -21.81
CA GLU A 159 4.04 -0.02 -20.56
C GLU A 159 2.87 -0.95 -20.23
N GLY A 160 2.11 -1.37 -21.25
CA GLY A 160 1.04 -2.35 -21.11
C GLY A 160 1.50 -3.72 -20.61
N GLU A 161 2.71 -4.17 -20.96
CA GLU A 161 3.26 -5.42 -20.45
C GLU A 161 3.70 -5.29 -18.97
N ILE A 162 4.21 -4.11 -18.59
CA ILE A 162 4.51 -3.79 -17.19
C ILE A 162 3.20 -3.80 -16.38
N LEU A 163 2.14 -3.18 -16.90
CA LEU A 163 0.81 -3.25 -16.28
C LEU A 163 0.32 -4.69 -16.14
N ASN A 164 0.46 -5.52 -17.18
CA ASN A 164 0.06 -6.92 -17.12
C ASN A 164 0.82 -7.69 -16.03
N THR A 165 2.10 -7.38 -15.82
CA THR A 165 2.90 -7.96 -14.73
C THR A 165 2.38 -7.54 -13.36
N ILE A 166 1.96 -6.28 -13.19
CA ILE A 166 1.33 -5.80 -11.94
C ILE A 166 -0.01 -6.49 -11.71
N LEU A 167 -0.81 -6.67 -12.77
CA LEU A 167 -2.15 -7.26 -12.69
C LEU A 167 -2.14 -8.75 -12.40
N HIS A 168 -1.22 -9.50 -13.01
CA HIS A 168 -1.28 -10.96 -13.01
C HIS A 168 -0.07 -11.61 -12.33
N GLY A 169 0.94 -10.83 -11.96
CA GLY A 169 2.22 -11.35 -11.50
C GLY A 169 3.09 -11.88 -12.65
N LYS A 170 4.33 -12.28 -12.32
CA LYS A 170 5.29 -12.89 -13.25
C LYS A 170 6.34 -13.69 -12.49
N GLY A 171 6.45 -14.99 -12.79
CA GLY A 171 7.36 -15.88 -12.07
C GLY A 171 7.05 -15.89 -10.57
N ASN A 172 8.02 -15.49 -9.75
CA ASN A 172 7.86 -15.40 -8.29
C ASN A 172 7.16 -14.11 -7.81
N MET A 173 6.94 -13.13 -8.70
CA MET A 173 6.20 -11.93 -8.36
C MET A 173 4.69 -12.21 -8.40
N LEU A 174 4.02 -12.06 -7.27
CA LEU A 174 2.56 -12.19 -7.16
C LEU A 174 1.83 -10.99 -7.78
N SER A 175 0.53 -11.13 -8.01
CA SER A 175 -0.34 -10.04 -8.44
C SER A 175 -0.46 -8.95 -7.37
N TYR A 176 -0.56 -7.70 -7.83
CA TYR A 176 -0.87 -6.51 -7.04
C TYR A 176 -2.20 -5.86 -7.45
N ALA A 177 -3.03 -6.57 -8.23
CA ALA A 177 -4.31 -6.05 -8.72
C ALA A 177 -5.27 -5.64 -7.58
N ASP A 178 -5.21 -6.32 -6.45
CA ASP A 178 -6.03 -6.05 -5.27
C ASP A 178 -5.47 -4.91 -4.37
N LYS A 179 -4.19 -4.54 -4.55
CA LYS A 179 -3.51 -3.51 -3.74
C LYS A 179 -3.45 -2.14 -4.40
N LEU A 180 -3.43 -2.12 -5.73
CA LEU A 180 -3.31 -0.90 -6.51
C LEU A 180 -4.59 -0.64 -7.31
N THR A 181 -5.11 0.59 -7.20
CA THR A 181 -6.18 1.05 -8.10
C THR A 181 -5.67 1.19 -9.54
N VAL A 182 -6.57 1.34 -10.51
CA VAL A 182 -6.18 1.52 -11.92
C VAL A 182 -5.21 2.70 -12.09
N GLU A 183 -5.52 3.82 -11.45
CA GLU A 183 -4.68 5.03 -11.47
C GLU A 183 -3.31 4.78 -10.81
N ASP A 184 -3.29 4.15 -9.62
CA ASP A 184 -2.04 3.84 -8.92
C ASP A 184 -1.09 2.99 -9.78
N ARG A 185 -1.63 2.04 -10.56
CA ARG A 185 -0.83 1.16 -11.43
C ARG A 185 -0.10 1.99 -12.49
N TRP A 186 -0.78 2.90 -13.15
CA TRP A 186 -0.18 3.79 -14.14
C TRP A 186 0.80 4.79 -13.53
N ALA A 187 0.50 5.31 -12.33
CA ALA A 187 1.40 6.19 -11.61
C ALA A 187 2.73 5.49 -11.25
N VAL A 188 2.65 4.25 -10.77
CA VAL A 188 3.84 3.42 -10.51
C VAL A 188 4.63 3.18 -11.80
N ILE A 189 3.96 2.86 -12.91
CA ILE A 189 4.63 2.67 -14.21
C ILE A 189 5.36 3.95 -14.65
N ALA A 190 4.71 5.11 -14.52
CA ALA A 190 5.33 6.41 -14.79
C ALA A 190 6.56 6.65 -13.94
N TYR A 191 6.50 6.32 -12.65
CA TYR A 191 7.66 6.43 -11.76
C TYR A 191 8.78 5.44 -12.13
N VAL A 192 8.46 4.21 -12.52
CA VAL A 192 9.46 3.24 -13.03
C VAL A 192 10.15 3.78 -14.28
N ARG A 193 9.42 4.40 -15.21
CA ARG A 193 10.02 5.09 -16.37
C ARG A 193 10.91 6.25 -15.97
N ALA A 194 10.51 7.03 -14.98
CA ALA A 194 11.34 8.10 -14.43
C ALA A 194 12.64 7.56 -13.83
N LEU A 195 12.61 6.44 -13.07
CA LEU A 195 13.81 5.78 -12.54
C LEU A 195 14.74 5.31 -13.67
N GLN A 196 14.18 4.67 -14.70
CA GLN A 196 14.95 4.22 -15.86
C GLN A 196 15.63 5.40 -16.59
N ARG A 197 14.93 6.52 -16.74
CA ARG A 197 15.49 7.75 -17.33
C ARG A 197 16.56 8.38 -16.43
N ALA A 198 16.31 8.47 -15.13
CA ALA A 198 17.22 9.07 -14.17
C ALA A 198 18.57 8.35 -14.10
N HIS A 199 18.57 7.01 -14.19
CA HIS A 199 19.81 6.22 -14.20
C HIS A 199 20.71 6.51 -15.42
N ASN A 200 20.12 6.90 -16.56
CA ASN A 200 20.85 7.25 -17.78
C ASN A 200 20.88 8.76 -18.03
N GLY A 201 20.53 9.57 -17.04
CA GLY A 201 20.47 11.02 -17.17
C GLY A 201 21.84 11.59 -17.44
N THR A 202 21.93 12.49 -18.42
CA THR A 202 23.13 13.25 -18.73
C THR A 202 22.99 14.69 -18.26
N VAL A 203 24.10 15.43 -18.20
CA VAL A 203 24.08 16.88 -17.92
C VAL A 203 23.19 17.65 -18.91
N ALA A 204 23.03 17.15 -20.13
CA ALA A 204 22.17 17.75 -21.14
C ALA A 204 20.67 17.62 -20.82
N ASP A 205 20.28 16.64 -20.00
CA ASP A 205 18.89 16.43 -19.59
C ASP A 205 18.42 17.42 -18.51
N VAL A 206 19.36 18.11 -17.85
CA VAL A 206 19.07 19.05 -16.76
C VAL A 206 18.72 20.42 -17.34
N PRO A 207 17.49 20.95 -17.10
CA PRO A 207 17.14 22.30 -17.53
C PRO A 207 18.10 23.33 -16.94
N ALA A 208 18.43 24.37 -17.71
CA ALA A 208 19.42 25.38 -17.31
C ALA A 208 19.14 25.99 -15.93
N ALA A 209 17.86 26.16 -15.57
CA ALA A 209 17.41 26.69 -14.28
C ALA A 209 17.82 25.82 -13.08
N HIS A 210 18.02 24.50 -13.27
CA HIS A 210 18.31 23.54 -12.20
C HIS A 210 19.77 23.05 -12.19
N LYS A 211 20.62 23.51 -13.13
CA LYS A 211 22.02 23.09 -13.18
C LYS A 211 22.82 23.50 -11.96
N SER A 212 22.59 24.72 -11.46
CA SER A 212 23.26 25.25 -10.26
C SER A 212 22.90 24.48 -8.99
N GLU A 213 21.66 24.00 -8.86
CA GLU A 213 21.20 23.17 -7.74
C GLU A 213 21.96 21.84 -7.64
N LEU A 214 22.43 21.32 -8.77
CA LEU A 214 23.16 20.06 -8.89
C LEU A 214 24.68 20.25 -8.97
N GLY A 215 25.18 21.48 -8.79
CA GLY A 215 26.61 21.79 -8.89
C GLY A 215 27.20 21.62 -10.30
N ILE A 216 26.34 21.65 -11.33
CA ILE A 216 26.73 21.58 -12.73
C ILE A 216 27.00 23.02 -13.20
N GLN A 217 28.24 23.28 -13.65
CA GLN A 217 28.63 24.55 -14.26
C GLN A 217 28.08 24.69 -15.68
#